data_AF-A0AAJ2NSV9-F1
#
_entry.id   AF-A0AAJ2NSV9-F1
#
_cell.length_a   1.000
_cell.length_b   1.000
_cell.length_c   1.000
_cell.angle_alpha   90.00
_cell.angle_beta   90.00
_cell.angle_gamma   90.00
#
_symmetry.space_group_name_H-M   'P 1'
#
loop_
_entity.id
_entity.type
_entity.pdbx_description
1 polymer ?
#
loop_
_entity_poly.entity_id
_entity_poly.type
_entity_poly.pdbx_seq_one_letter_code
_entity_poly.pdbx_strand_id
1 'polypeptide(L)'
;NGYFFVGVYKNKQVHGIGQVLFGFKPDEKEALGQIIKQNMVREDEQFIYVEPAICLEVKYLELVDNQLREPHFSRFRFDLEADE
;
A
#
# COMPACT_ATOMS: atom_id res chain seq x y z
N ASN A 1 -9.73 4.37 -8.76
CA ASN A 1 -8.78 4.56 -9.89
C ASN A 1 -7.69 3.49 -9.99
N GLY A 2 -7.73 2.42 -9.19
CA GLY A 2 -6.79 1.29 -9.29
C GLY A 2 -5.39 1.54 -8.71
N TYR A 3 -5.15 2.73 -8.16
CA TYR A 3 -3.95 3.07 -7.39
C TYR A 3 -4.12 2.60 -5.95
N PHE A 4 -3.05 2.04 -5.38
CA PHE A 4 -2.95 1.79 -3.95
C PHE A 4 -2.00 2.82 -3.34
N PHE A 5 -2.47 3.57 -2.36
CA PHE A 5 -1.62 4.45 -1.59
C PHE A 5 -0.72 3.61 -0.69
N VAL A 6 0.56 3.96 -0.65
CA VAL A 6 1.57 3.28 0.16
C VAL A 6 2.19 4.27 1.14
N GLY A 7 2.49 3.78 2.33
CA GLY A 7 3.08 4.56 3.40
C GLY A 7 4.04 3.72 4.21
N VAL A 8 4.95 4.40 4.90
CA VAL A 8 5.77 3.76 5.94
C VAL A 8 5.03 3.90 7.27
N TYR A 9 5.02 2.84 8.06
CA TYR A 9 4.51 2.91 9.42
C TYR A 9 5.62 3.42 10.34
N LYS A 10 5.35 4.50 11.08
CA LYS A 10 6.29 5.05 12.05
C LYS A 10 5.52 5.65 13.21
N ASN A 11 5.91 5.34 14.45
CA ASN A 11 5.27 5.87 15.66
C ASN A 11 3.74 5.68 15.68
N LYS A 12 3.26 4.52 15.23
CA LYS A 12 1.82 4.21 15.12
C LYS A 12 1.04 5.05 14.11
N GLN A 13 1.73 5.69 13.17
CA GLN A 13 1.14 6.49 12.12
C GLN A 13 1.66 6.07 10.75
N VAL A 14 0.76 6.05 9.77
CA VAL A 14 1.12 5.83 8.37
C VAL A 14 1.56 7.15 7.77
N HIS A 15 2.81 7.23 7.33
CA HIS A 15 3.32 8.35 6.54
C HIS A 15 3.28 7.97 5.07
N GLY A 16 2.36 8.56 4.30
CA GLY A 16 2.23 8.32 2.87
C GLY A 16 3.51 8.70 2.12
N ILE A 17 4.00 7.78 1.29
CA ILE A 17 5.19 7.96 0.45
C ILE A 17 4.89 7.82 -1.05
N GLY A 18 3.60 7.76 -1.42
CA GLY A 18 3.14 7.77 -2.80
C GLY A 18 2.08 6.71 -3.06
N GLN A 19 2.02 6.27 -4.32
CA GLN A 19 1.02 5.33 -4.80
C GLN A 19 1.67 4.33 -5.76
N VAL A 20 1.22 3.07 -5.71
CA VAL A 20 1.66 2.01 -6.62
C VAL A 20 0.51 1.57 -7.51
N LEU A 21 0.79 1.43 -8.81
CA LEU A 21 -0.17 1.00 -9.82
C LEU A 21 0.28 -0.25 -10.59
N PHE A 22 1.59 -0.34 -10.83
CA PHE A 22 2.24 -1.33 -11.68
C PHE A 22 2.89 -2.45 -10.88
N GLY A 23 3.18 -3.58 -11.54
CA GLY A 23 3.83 -4.75 -10.96
C GLY A 23 2.89 -5.85 -10.48
N PHE A 24 1.63 -5.52 -10.17
CA PHE A 24 0.61 -6.51 -9.83
C PHE A 24 0.16 -7.30 -11.07
N LYS A 25 -0.06 -8.60 -10.90
CA LYS A 25 -0.91 -9.35 -11.83
C LYS A 25 -2.36 -8.86 -11.74
N PRO A 26 -3.17 -8.99 -12.81
CA PRO A 26 -4.57 -8.56 -12.79
C PRO A 26 -5.35 -9.14 -11.61
N ASP A 27 -5.23 -10.44 -11.37
CA ASP A 27 -5.94 -11.15 -10.30
C ASP A 27 -5.48 -10.71 -8.90
N GLU A 28 -4.18 -10.44 -8.72
CA GLU A 28 -3.63 -9.92 -7.45
C GLU A 28 -4.18 -8.53 -7.14
N LYS A 29 -4.27 -7.68 -8.18
CA LYS A 29 -4.81 -6.33 -8.06
C LYS A 29 -6.29 -6.33 -7.71
N GLU A 30 -7.06 -7.21 -8.34
CA GLU A 30 -8.48 -7.38 -8.03
C GLU A 30 -8.67 -7.91 -6.60
N ALA A 31 -7.96 -8.97 -6.23
CA ALA A 31 -8.03 -9.58 -4.91
C ALA A 31 -7.65 -8.57 -3.81
N LEU A 32 -6.56 -7.82 -3.97
CA LEU A 32 -6.14 -6.81 -3.01
C LEU A 32 -7.21 -5.72 -2.83
N GLY A 33 -7.81 -5.25 -3.93
CA GLY A 33 -8.90 -4.28 -3.89
C GLY A 33 -10.14 -4.81 -3.16
N GLN A 34 -10.48 -6.09 -3.34
CA GLN A 34 -11.59 -6.72 -2.62
C GLN A 34 -11.28 -6.88 -1.13
N ILE A 35 -10.09 -7.37 -0.79
CA ILE A 35 -9.65 -7.59 0.61
C ILE A 35 -9.67 -6.27 1.38
N ILE A 36 -9.13 -5.19 0.81
CA ILE A 36 -9.12 -3.86 1.44
C ILE A 36 -10.55 -3.39 1.74
N LYS A 37 -11.47 -3.55 0.79
CA LYS A 37 -12.87 -3.15 0.98
C LYS A 37 -13.60 -4.01 2.01
N GLN A 38 -13.35 -5.32 2.00
CA GLN A 38 -14.01 -6.26 2.93
C GLN A 38 -13.54 -6.10 4.37
N ASN A 39 -12.28 -5.73 4.57
CA ASN A 39 -11.65 -5.59 5.89
C ASN A 39 -11.51 -4.12 6.32
N MET A 40 -12.21 -3.18 5.67
CA MET A 40 -12.11 -1.79 6.05
C MET A 40 -12.64 -1.58 7.47
N VAL A 41 -11.87 -0.84 8.26
CA VAL A 41 -12.28 -0.41 9.61
C VAL A 41 -12.81 1.02 9.61
N ARG A 42 -12.37 1.83 8.64
CA ARG A 42 -12.77 3.23 8.49
C ARG A 42 -12.63 3.66 7.03
N GLU A 43 -13.45 4.62 6.63
CA GLU A 43 -13.30 5.35 5.37
C GLU A 43 -13.49 6.84 5.67
N ASP A 44 -12.75 7.70 4.97
CA ASP A 44 -13.00 9.15 4.90
C ASP A 44 -13.07 9.60 3.44
N GLU A 45 -13.20 10.91 3.19
CA GLU A 45 -13.32 11.45 1.83
C GLU A 45 -12.14 11.09 0.91
N GLN A 46 -10.98 10.70 1.46
CA GLN A 46 -9.75 10.45 0.73
C GLN A 46 -9.28 8.99 0.81
N PHE A 47 -9.51 8.29 1.92
CA PHE A 47 -8.87 6.99 2.19
C PHE A 47 -9.78 5.95 2.82
N ILE A 48 -9.52 4.69 2.44
CA ILE A 48 -10.02 3.50 3.13
C ILE A 48 -8.89 2.97 4.02
N TYR A 49 -9.19 2.77 5.30
CA TYR A 49 -8.25 2.26 6.30
C TYR A 49 -8.60 0.81 6.64
N VAL A 50 -7.57 -0.02 6.76
CA VAL A 50 -7.67 -1.48 6.99
C VAL A 50 -6.73 -1.85 8.13
N GLU A 51 -7.20 -2.69 9.05
CA GLU A 51 -6.38 -3.27 10.11
C GLU A 51 -6.53 -4.80 10.12
N PRO A 52 -5.43 -5.58 10.20
CA PRO A 52 -4.03 -5.14 10.14
C PRO A 52 -3.65 -4.61 8.74
N ALA A 53 -2.63 -3.74 8.67
CA ALA A 53 -2.15 -3.23 7.40
C ALA A 53 -1.44 -4.32 6.59
N ILE A 54 -1.58 -4.26 5.25
CA ILE A 54 -0.98 -5.23 4.32
C ILE A 54 0.41 -4.73 3.91
N CYS A 55 1.47 -5.43 4.32
CA CYS A 55 2.84 -5.07 4.01
C CYS A 55 3.22 -5.48 2.58
N LEU A 56 3.87 -4.57 1.85
CA LEU A 56 4.29 -4.75 0.45
C LEU A 56 5.79 -4.46 0.30
N GLU A 57 6.45 -5.20 -0.59
CA GLU A 57 7.74 -4.81 -1.12
C GLU A 57 7.53 -4.04 -2.43
N VAL A 58 8.09 -2.84 -2.50
CA VAL A 58 8.00 -1.94 -3.66
C VAL A 58 9.40 -1.60 -4.15
N LYS A 59 9.64 -1.78 -5.45
CA LYS A 59 10.84 -1.30 -6.14
C LYS A 59 10.57 0.08 -6.72
N TYR A 60 11.54 0.98 -6.63
CA TYR A 60 11.43 2.35 -7.11
C TYR A 60 12.79 2.85 -7.58
N LEU A 61 12.81 3.91 -8.39
CA LEU A 61 14.06 4.49 -8.90
C LEU A 61 14.72 5.40 -7.88
N GLU A 62 13.96 6.34 -7.32
CA GLU A 62 14.44 7.34 -6.37
C GLU A 62 13.30 7.84 -5.47
N LEU A 63 13.66 8.43 -4.33
CA LEU A 63 12.76 9.12 -3.42
C LEU A 63 13.04 10.62 -3.53
N VAL A 64 12.07 11.39 -4.02
CA VAL A 64 12.16 12.85 -4.19
C VAL A 64 10.94 13.48 -3.52
N ASP A 65 11.15 14.47 -2.67
CA ASP A 65 10.08 15.14 -1.91
C ASP A 65 9.12 14.17 -1.20
N ASN A 66 9.68 13.11 -0.59
CA ASN A 66 8.95 12.01 0.05
C ASN A 66 7.99 11.23 -0.87
N GLN A 67 8.20 11.28 -2.19
CA GLN A 67 7.42 10.50 -3.15
C GLN A 67 8.31 9.52 -3.92
N LEU A 68 7.83 8.28 -4.04
CA LEU A 68 8.47 7.24 -4.84
C LEU A 68 8.35 7.55 -6.34
N ARG A 69 9.48 7.52 -7.06
CA ARG A 69 9.52 7.61 -8.52
C ARG A 69 9.51 6.22 -9.14
N GLU A 70 8.59 6.02 -10.10
CA GLU A 70 8.30 4.76 -10.78
C GLU A 70 8.15 3.54 -9.83
N PRO A 71 7.25 3.62 -8.83
CA PRO A 71 7.03 2.51 -7.92
C PRO A 71 6.37 1.32 -8.63
N HIS A 72 6.96 0.16 -8.43
CA HIS A 72 6.49 -1.13 -8.92
C HIS A 72 6.35 -2.10 -7.76
N PHE A 73 5.17 -2.70 -7.66
CA PHE A 73 4.95 -3.82 -6.76
C PHE A 73 5.92 -4.96 -7.10
N SER A 74 6.56 -5.50 -6.07
CA SER A 74 7.47 -6.64 -6.17
C SER A 74 6.79 -7.91 -5.64
N ARG A 75 6.32 -7.87 -4.38
CA ARG A 75 5.64 -8.98 -3.70
C ARG A 75 4.92 -8.51 -2.44
N PHE A 76 3.95 -9.30 -2.00
CA PHE A 76 3.40 -9.20 -0.65
C PHE A 76 4.42 -9.70 0.38
N ARG A 77 4.49 -9.02 1.53
CA ARG A 77 5.33 -9.41 2.67
C ARG A 77 4.44 -9.94 3.79
N PHE A 78 3.88 -11.13 3.58
CA PHE A 78 3.04 -11.83 4.57
C PHE A 78 3.82 -12.25 5.82
N ASP A 79 5.15 -12.15 5.76
CA ASP A 79 6.09 -12.39 6.85
C ASP A 79 6.29 -11.15 7.76
N LEU A 80 5.74 -9.99 7.40
CA LEU A 80 5.88 -8.74 8.16
C LEU A 80 4.54 -8.27 8.72
N GLU A 81 4.56 -7.82 9.96
CA GLU A 81 3.48 -7.04 10.56
C GLU A 81 3.84 -5.56 10.53
N ALA A 82 2.84 -4.69 10.41
CA ALA A 82 3.08 -3.25 10.27
C ALA A 82 3.63 -2.55 11.53
N ASP A 83 3.80 -3.26 12.65
CA ASP A 83 4.39 -2.71 13.90
C ASP A 83 5.94 -2.80 13.94
N GLU A 84 6.57 -3.41 12.92
CA GLU A 84 8.04 -3.43 12.73
C GLU A 84 8.53 -2.36 11.74
#